data_AF-A0A3C1B8V7-F1
#
_entry.id   AF-A0A3C1B8V7-F1
#
_cell.length_a   1.000
_cell.length_b   1.000
_cell.length_c   1.000
_cell.angle_alpha   90.00
_cell.angle_beta   90.00
_cell.angle_gamma   90.00
#
_symmetry.space_group_name_H-M   'P 1'
#
loop_
_entity.id
_entity.type
_entity.pdbx_description
1 polymer ?
#
loop_
_entity_poly.entity_id
_entity_poly.type
_entity_poly.pdbx_seq_one_letter_code
_entity_poly.pdbx_strand_id
1 'polypeptide(L)' 'SDRFGFLAQHRGMFSRLGTTPDKVALLREEHAIYMVGDSRLNIAGLNQKTVPILAEAIVDCGV' A
#
# COMPACT_ATOMS: atom_id res chain seq x y z
N SER A 1 -7.26 11.37 10.08
CA SER A 1 -8.14 10.37 9.44
C SER A 1 -7.60 9.01 9.79
N ASP A 2 -8.41 8.12 10.37
CA ASP A 2 -7.99 6.78 10.81
C ASP A 2 -8.28 5.69 9.77
N ARG A 3 -8.55 6.09 8.51
CA ARG A 3 -8.91 5.20 7.39
C ARG A 3 -7.99 3.99 7.27
N PHE A 4 -6.68 4.17 7.50
CA PHE A 4 -5.66 3.12 7.38
C PHE A 4 -5.23 2.49 8.72
N GLY A 5 -5.92 2.79 9.83
CA GLY A 5 -5.58 2.28 11.17
C GLY A 5 -5.61 0.75 11.29
N PHE A 6 -6.36 0.08 10.42
CA PHE A 6 -6.43 -1.38 10.35
C PHE A 6 -5.07 -2.03 10.00
N LEU A 7 -4.17 -1.33 9.28
CA LEU A 7 -2.86 -1.85 8.92
C LEU A 7 -2.00 -2.17 10.16
N ALA A 8 -2.16 -1.40 11.24
CA ALA A 8 -1.46 -1.61 12.50
C ALA A 8 -2.07 -2.76 13.34
N GLN A 9 -3.31 -3.16 13.05
CA GLN A 9 -4.01 -4.24 13.76
C GLN A 9 -3.78 -5.62 13.10
N HIS A 10 -3.44 -5.64 11.80
CA HIS A 10 -3.12 -6.86 11.09
C HIS A 10 -1.89 -7.56 11.69
N ARG A 11 -1.91 -8.89 11.70
CA ARG A 11 -0.79 -9.72 12.15
C ARG A 11 -0.28 -10.61 11.03
N GLY A 12 1.04 -10.70 10.92
CA GLY A 12 1.74 -11.43 9.87
C GLY A 12 2.53 -10.53 8.94
N MET A 13 3.14 -11.12 7.91
CA MET A 13 4.01 -10.40 6.97
C MET A 13 3.24 -9.71 5.84
N PHE A 14 1.95 -9.98 5.69
CA PHE A 14 1.13 -9.46 4.60
C PHE A 14 -0.06 -8.67 5.11
N SER A 15 -0.42 -7.63 4.36
CA SER A 15 -1.60 -6.82 4.59
C SER A 15 -2.25 -6.49 3.25
N ARG A 16 -3.57 -6.25 3.25
CA ARG A 16 -4.29 -5.74 2.07
C ARG A 16 -4.67 -4.30 2.29
N LEU A 17 -4.44 -3.42 1.30
CA LEU A 17 -4.91 -2.03 1.35
C LEU A 17 -6.42 -1.93 1.16
N GLY A 18 -7.05 -2.94 0.54
CA GLY A 18 -8.48 -2.94 0.25
C GLY A 18 -8.83 -2.02 -0.93
N THR A 19 -7.88 -1.84 -1.87
CA THR A 19 -8.07 -0.99 -3.06
C THR A 19 -8.39 -1.80 -4.31
N THR A 20 -8.85 -1.15 -5.37
CA THR A 20 -9.20 -1.81 -6.62
C THR A 20 -7.97 -2.12 -7.48
N PRO A 21 -8.06 -3.08 -8.42
CA PRO A 21 -6.98 -3.38 -9.36
C PRO A 21 -6.48 -2.16 -10.13
N ASP A 22 -7.38 -1.25 -10.53
CA ASP A 22 -7.01 -0.01 -11.23
C ASP A 22 -6.10 0.89 -10.39
N LYS A 23 -6.35 0.97 -9.08
CA LYS A 23 -5.49 1.72 -8.16
C LYS A 23 -4.15 1.04 -7.93
N VAL A 24 -4.12 -0.30 -7.92
CA VAL A 24 -2.85 -1.05 -7.90
C VAL A 24 -2.04 -0.79 -9.17
N ALA A 25 -2.69 -0.70 -10.33
CA ALA A 25 -2.01 -0.35 -11.58
C ALA A 25 -1.42 1.05 -11.54
N LEU A 26 -2.15 2.05 -11.03
CA LEU A 26 -1.64 3.41 -10.85
C LEU A 26 -0.42 3.48 -9.91
N LEU A 27 -0.47 2.79 -8.77
CA LEU A 27 0.66 2.70 -7.84
C LEU A 27 1.93 2.15 -8.51
N ARG A 28 1.76 1.21 -9.45
CA ARG A 28 2.86 0.64 -10.22
C ARG A 28 3.37 1.59 -11.30
N GLU A 29 2.47 2.20 -12.06
CA GLU A 29 2.80 3.00 -13.25
C GLU A 29 3.39 4.36 -12.87
N GLU A 30 2.80 5.04 -11.88
CA GLU A 30 3.18 6.40 -11.50
C GLU A 30 4.25 6.44 -10.41
N HIS A 31 4.26 5.44 -9.50
CA HIS A 31 5.14 5.45 -8.32
C HIS A 31 6.12 4.27 -8.25
N ALA A 32 6.12 3.37 -9.25
CA ALA A 32 6.95 2.16 -9.26
C ALA A 32 6.77 1.27 -8.02
N ILE A 33 5.56 1.25 -7.43
CA ILE A 33 5.22 0.41 -6.28
C ILE A 33 4.53 -0.87 -6.77
N TYR A 34 5.22 -2.00 -6.59
CA TYR A 34 4.75 -3.30 -7.05
C TYR A 34 4.12 -4.10 -5.91
N MET A 35 2.89 -4.56 -6.11
CA MET A 35 2.17 -5.42 -5.17
C MET A 35 1.24 -6.38 -5.91
N VAL A 36 0.59 -7.29 -5.18
CA VAL A 36 -0.36 -8.23 -5.78
C VAL A 36 -1.64 -7.49 -6.18
N GLY A 37 -2.27 -7.88 -7.29
CA GLY A 37 -3.47 -7.23 -7.84
C GLY A 37 -4.68 -7.17 -6.89
N ASP A 38 -4.72 -7.99 -5.83
CA ASP A 38 -5.71 -7.91 -4.74
C ASP A 38 -5.33 -6.88 -3.66
N SER A 39 -4.40 -5.96 -3.96
CA SER A 39 -3.82 -4.95 -3.06
C SER A 39 -3.01 -5.50 -1.89
N ARG A 40 -2.58 -6.77 -1.95
CA ARG A 40 -1.76 -7.38 -0.91
C ARG A 40 -0.31 -6.94 -1.02
N LEU A 41 0.20 -6.32 0.05
CA LEU A 41 1.59 -5.89 0.21
C LEU A 41 2.33 -6.71 1.27
N ASN A 42 3.66 -6.75 1.16
CA ASN A 42 4.56 -7.35 2.13
C ASN A 42 5.10 -6.26 3.08
N ILE A 43 4.80 -6.37 4.38
CA ILE A 43 5.24 -5.44 5.40
C ILE A 43 6.75 -5.51 5.62
N ALA A 44 7.36 -6.70 5.47
CA ALA A 44 8.80 -6.88 5.63
C ALA A 44 9.63 -6.22 4.50
N GLY A 45 9.01 -5.90 3.36
CA GLY A 45 9.65 -5.15 2.28
C GLY A 45 9.72 -3.63 2.53
N LEU A 46 9.06 -3.15 3.59
CA LEU A 46 9.02 -1.73 3.94
C LEU A 46 10.07 -1.39 5.00
N ASN A 47 10.55 -0.16 4.96
CA ASN A 47 11.49 0.39 5.93
C ASN A 47 11.20 1.88 6.17
N GLN A 48 11.92 2.48 7.11
CA GLN A 48 11.72 3.89 7.50
C GLN A 48 11.81 4.88 6.34
N LYS A 49 12.51 4.55 5.25
CA LYS A 49 12.63 5.38 4.04
C LYS A 49 11.53 5.12 3.02
N THR A 50 11.07 3.88 2.89
CA THR A 50 10.05 3.51 1.89
C THR A 50 8.62 3.67 2.40
N VAL A 51 8.40 3.64 3.71
CA VAL A 51 7.07 3.87 4.31
C VAL A 51 6.49 5.24 3.94
N PRO A 52 7.24 6.37 4.04
CA PRO A 52 6.72 7.67 3.62
C PRO A 52 6.34 7.71 2.13
N ILE A 53 7.16 7.11 1.27
CA ILE A 53 6.94 7.05 -0.19
C ILE A 53 5.64 6.28 -0.49
N LEU A 54 5.44 5.14 0.15
CA LEU A 54 4.23 4.35 0.00
C LEU A 54 2.99 5.12 0.48
N ALA A 55 3.09 5.81 1.62
CA ALA A 55 1.96 6.57 2.17
C ALA A 55 1.55 7.72 1.24
N GLU A 56 2.50 8.45 0.67
CA GLU A 56 2.24 9.51 -0.30
C GLU A 56 1.58 8.97 -1.57
N ALA A 57 2.13 7.88 -2.14
CA ALA A 57 1.56 7.24 -3.33
C ALA A 57 0.13 6.71 -3.11
N ILE A 58 -0.18 6.17 -1.93
CA ILE A 58 -1.54 5.74 -1.55
C ILE A 58 -2.50 6.94 -1.60
N VAL A 59 -2.12 8.09 -1.06
CA VAL A 59 -2.95 9.29 -1.05
C VAL A 59 -3.12 9.85 -2.46
N ASP A 60 -2.02 9.97 -3.22
CA ASP A 60 -2.00 10.52 -4.58
C ASP A 60 -2.86 9.68 -5.55
N CYS A 61 -2.75 8.35 -5.47
CA CYS A 61 -3.59 7.44 -6.23
C CYS A 61 -5.06 7.43 -5.76
N GLY A 62 -5.42 8.09 -4.66
CA GLY A 62 -6.79 8.13 -4.13
C GLY A 62 -7.26 6.79 -3.58
N VAL A 63 -6.34 6.01 -3.00
CA VAL A 63 -6.60 4.73 -2.32
C VAL A 63 -7.34 4.92 -1.01
#